data_AF-A0AB34PD77-F1
#
_entry.id   AF-A0AB34PD77-F1
#
_cell.length_a   1.000
_cell.length_b   1.000
_cell.length_c   1.000
_cell.angle_alpha   90.00
_cell.angle_beta   90.00
_cell.angle_gamma   90.00
#
_symmetry.space_group_name_H-M   'P 1'
#
loop_
_entity.id
_entity.type
_entity.pdbx_description
1 polymer ?
#
loop_
_entity_poly.entity_id
_entity_poly.type
_entity_poly.pdbx_seq_one_letter_code
_entity_poly.pdbx_strand_id
1 'polypeptide(L)'
;MSAFVSPRRAGVLPPYLPDQGAQAARQHARRCALLSRQVTATRRQHHALGLPAPPGGAATPTAVQRWVSDARQGSTLPGTLTPDEGAAATADNVEGGTGSPQARAVQQAWRAVGVCA
;
A
#
# COMPACT_ATOMS: atom_id res chain seq x y z
N MET A 1 -28.64 8.76 14.39
CA MET A 1 -28.20 7.42 13.94
C MET A 1 -26.68 7.40 13.92
N SER A 2 -26.04 6.86 14.96
CA SER A 2 -24.57 6.78 15.01
C SER A 2 -24.11 5.60 14.17
N ALA A 3 -23.35 5.88 13.11
CA ALA A 3 -22.69 4.85 12.33
C ALA A 3 -21.65 4.15 13.22
N PHE A 4 -21.81 2.84 13.43
CA PHE A 4 -20.78 2.01 14.02
C PHE A 4 -19.58 1.97 13.05
N VAL A 5 -18.58 2.81 13.29
CA VAL A 5 -17.29 2.69 12.61
C VAL A 5 -16.66 1.41 13.14
N SER A 6 -16.72 0.34 12.33
CA SER A 6 -16.01 -0.90 12.63
C SER A 6 -14.54 -0.56 12.93
N PRO A 7 -13.96 -1.07 14.03
CA PRO A 7 -12.56 -0.82 14.35
C PRO A 7 -11.71 -1.25 13.15
N ARG A 8 -11.08 -0.27 12.50
CA ARG A 8 -10.28 -0.51 11.28
C ARG A 8 -9.13 -1.44 11.67
N ARG A 9 -9.12 -2.63 11.08
CA ARG A 9 -8.03 -3.59 11.23
C ARG A 9 -6.79 -2.98 10.55
N ALA A 10 -5.76 -2.67 11.33
CA ALA A 10 -4.45 -2.36 10.74
C ALA A 10 -3.83 -3.67 10.23
N GLY A 11 -3.77 -3.79 8.90
CA GLY A 11 -3.21 -4.91 8.16
C GLY A 11 -4.24 -5.99 7.76
N VAL A 12 -4.13 -6.47 6.52
CA VAL A 12 -4.93 -7.59 5.98
C VAL A 12 -4.43 -8.93 6.51
N LEU A 13 -3.13 -9.04 6.80
CA LEU A 13 -2.50 -10.26 7.29
C LEU A 13 -2.73 -10.44 8.81
N PRO A 14 -3.29 -11.57 9.25
CA PRO A 14 -3.25 -11.98 10.65
C PRO A 14 -1.80 -12.12 11.15
N PRO A 15 -1.53 -11.83 12.45
CA PRO A 15 -0.16 -11.77 12.97
C PRO A 15 0.59 -13.11 12.90
N TYR A 16 -0.13 -14.24 12.91
CA TYR A 16 0.48 -15.56 12.83
C TYR A 16 1.05 -15.89 11.44
N LEU A 17 0.57 -15.25 10.35
CA LEU A 17 1.06 -15.54 8.99
C LEU A 17 2.50 -15.05 8.79
N PRO A 18 2.87 -13.80 9.14
CA PRO A 18 4.27 -13.38 9.13
C PRO A 18 5.16 -14.23 10.04
N ASP A 19 4.66 -14.68 11.19
CA ASP A 19 5.44 -15.51 12.12
C ASP A 19 5.76 -16.89 11.54
N GLN A 20 4.78 -17.55 10.93
CA GLN A 20 4.97 -18.81 10.20
C GLN A 20 5.88 -18.63 8.99
N GLY A 21 5.67 -17.56 8.21
CA GLY A 21 6.52 -17.23 7.08
C GLY A 21 7.98 -16.98 7.49
N ALA A 22 8.21 -16.30 8.62
CA ALA A 22 9.55 -16.07 9.15
C ALA A 22 10.26 -17.36 9.58
N GLN A 23 9.52 -18.37 10.06
CA GLN A 23 10.10 -19.66 10.45
C GLN A 23 10.48 -20.53 9.25
N ALA A 24 9.70 -20.50 8.17
CA ALA A 24 9.87 -21.36 7.01
C ALA A 24 10.73 -20.75 5.88
N ALA A 25 11.00 -19.44 5.91
CA ALA A 25 11.60 -18.74 4.77
C ALA A 25 13.12 -18.55 4.83
N ARG A 26 13.73 -18.37 3.65
CA ARG A 26 15.12 -17.94 3.48
C ARG A 26 15.36 -16.61 4.20
N GLN A 27 16.62 -16.33 4.59
CA GLN A 27 17.01 -15.19 5.44
C GLN A 27 16.39 -13.84 5.00
N HIS A 28 16.40 -13.54 3.70
CA HIS A 28 15.83 -12.30 3.17
C HIS A 28 14.31 -12.22 3.43
N ALA A 29 13.55 -13.24 3.02
CA ALA A 29 12.11 -13.29 3.22
C ALA A 29 11.73 -13.33 4.71
N ARG A 30 12.53 -14.01 5.55
CA ARG A 30 12.39 -13.98 7.01
C ARG A 30 12.53 -12.55 7.56
N ARG A 31 13.54 -11.80 7.11
CA ARG A 31 13.74 -10.39 7.50
C ARG A 31 12.53 -9.53 7.11
N CYS A 32 12.02 -9.68 5.88
CA CYS A 32 10.83 -8.96 5.42
C CYS A 32 9.58 -9.27 6.24
N ALA A 33 9.37 -10.55 6.59
CA ALA A 33 8.23 -10.97 7.40
C ALA A 33 8.27 -10.35 8.82
N LEU A 34 9.45 -10.36 9.45
CA LEU A 34 9.65 -9.76 10.77
C LEU A 34 9.44 -8.24 10.76
N LEU A 35 9.98 -7.54 9.75
CA LEU A 35 9.78 -6.09 9.61
C LEU A 35 8.32 -5.74 9.36
N SER A 36 7.64 -6.49 8.49
CA SER A 36 6.21 -6.29 8.19
C SER A 36 5.33 -6.48 9.43
N ARG A 37 5.67 -7.46 10.28
CA ARG A 37 5.01 -7.70 11.57
C ARG A 37 5.17 -6.51 12.51
N GLN A 38 6.39 -5.97 12.65
CA GLN A 38 6.65 -4.82 13.52
C GLN A 38 5.85 -3.59 13.06
N VAL A 39 5.90 -3.23 11.78
CA VAL A 39 5.15 -2.09 11.23
C VAL A 39 3.65 -2.25 11.45
N THR A 40 3.10 -3.45 11.22
CA THR A 40 1.68 -3.73 11.42
C THR A 40 1.28 -3.63 12.89
N ALA A 41 2.11 -4.12 13.81
CA ALA A 41 1.88 -4.03 15.25
C ALA A 41 1.83 -2.56 15.71
N THR A 42 2.79 -1.75 15.29
CA THR A 42 2.83 -0.30 15.59
C THR A 42 1.56 0.39 15.07
N ARG A 43 1.14 0.11 13.83
CA ARG A 43 -0.10 0.68 13.27
C ARG A 43 -1.35 0.25 14.04
N ARG A 44 -1.43 -1.01 14.49
CA ARG A 44 -2.53 -1.47 15.37
C ARG A 44 -2.56 -0.72 16.69
N GLN A 45 -1.40 -0.47 17.30
CA GLN A 45 -1.31 0.34 18.51
C GLN A 45 -1.79 1.77 18.27
N HIS A 46 -1.35 2.43 17.19
CA HIS A 46 -1.81 3.77 16.85
C HIS A 46 -3.33 3.83 16.63
N HIS A 47 -3.91 2.85 15.92
CA HIS A 47 -5.35 2.75 15.74
C HIS A 47 -6.11 2.50 17.05
N ALA A 48 -5.57 1.63 17.93
CA ALA A 48 -6.17 1.36 19.24
C ALA A 48 -6.15 2.60 20.15
N LEU A 49 -5.12 3.45 20.01
CA LEU A 49 -5.00 4.73 20.71
C LEU A 49 -5.87 5.84 20.10
N GLY A 50 -6.67 5.54 19.07
CA GLY A 50 -7.55 6.52 18.42
C GLY A 50 -6.79 7.61 17.65
N LEU A 51 -5.52 7.39 17.32
CA LEU A 51 -4.76 8.35 16.52
C LEU A 51 -5.41 8.42 15.13
N PRO A 52 -5.78 9.64 14.67
CA PRO A 52 -6.63 9.78 13.51
C PRO A 52 -5.91 9.29 12.26
N ALA A 53 -6.59 8.43 11.50
CA ALA A 53 -6.26 8.26 10.10
C ALA A 53 -6.44 9.62 9.39
N PRO A 54 -5.64 9.93 8.37
CA PRO A 54 -5.81 11.16 7.61
C PRO A 54 -7.28 11.28 7.15
N PRO A 55 -7.86 12.49 7.18
CA PRO A 55 -9.27 12.70 6.93
C PRO A 55 -9.61 12.25 5.51
N GLY A 56 -10.35 11.14 5.39
CA GLY A 56 -11.02 10.78 4.15
C GLY A 56 -12.23 11.68 4.01
N GLY A 57 -12.21 12.60 3.05
CA GLY A 57 -13.31 13.51 2.78
C GLY A 57 -14.61 12.73 2.56
N ALA A 58 -15.65 13.07 3.33
CA ALA A 58 -17.00 12.59 3.11
C ALA A 58 -17.58 13.32 1.89
N ALA A 59 -17.21 12.87 0.69
CA ALA A 59 -17.93 13.25 -0.50
C ALA A 59 -18.94 12.13 -0.80
N THR A 60 -20.20 12.50 -1.00
CA THR A 60 -21.16 11.72 -1.79
C THR A 60 -21.15 12.24 -3.22
N PRO A 61 -20.17 11.88 -4.06
CA PRO A 61 -20.25 12.18 -5.46
C PRO A 61 -20.96 11.03 -6.19
N THR A 62 -21.65 11.35 -7.28
CA THR A 62 -22.05 10.38 -8.31
C THR A 62 -20.85 9.72 -9.00
N ALA A 63 -19.62 10.17 -8.72
CA ALA A 63 -18.33 9.67 -9.21
C ALA A 63 -17.26 9.69 -8.12
N VAL A 64 -16.66 8.55 -7.77
CA VAL A 64 -15.63 8.43 -6.73
C VAL A 64 -14.44 9.34 -7.03
N GLN A 65 -14.03 10.19 -6.08
CA GLN A 65 -12.74 10.91 -6.13
C GLN A 65 -11.70 10.14 -5.32
N ARG A 66 -10.55 9.82 -5.93
CA ARG A 66 -9.46 9.07 -5.30
C ARG A 66 -8.19 9.92 -5.20
N TRP A 67 -7.60 9.93 -4.01
CA TRP A 67 -6.25 10.45 -3.79
C TRP A 67 -5.29 9.27 -3.54
N VAL A 68 -4.22 9.21 -4.33
CA VAL A 68 -3.15 8.21 -4.18
C VAL A 68 -1.90 8.93 -3.70
N SER A 69 -1.14 8.32 -2.79
CA SER A 69 0.12 8.89 -2.30
C SER A 69 1.20 7.83 -2.22
N ASP A 70 2.43 8.21 -2.58
CA ASP A 70 3.63 7.40 -2.50
C ASP A 70 4.38 7.70 -1.19
N ALA A 71 4.56 6.69 -0.35
CA ALA A 71 5.32 6.78 0.89
C ALA A 71 6.85 6.71 0.68
N ARG A 72 7.32 6.56 -0.56
CA ARG A 72 8.74 6.47 -0.97
C ARG A 72 9.55 5.48 -0.13
N GLN A 73 9.08 4.23 -0.05
CA GLN A 73 9.65 3.15 0.77
C GLN A 73 9.65 3.43 2.29
N GLY A 74 9.05 4.54 2.74
CA GLY A 74 8.91 4.92 4.13
C GLY A 74 7.60 4.45 4.77
N SER A 75 7.51 4.59 6.09
CA SER A 75 6.30 4.25 6.87
C SER A 75 5.45 5.48 7.24
N THR A 76 5.93 6.69 6.94
CA THR A 76 5.25 7.96 7.21
C THR A 76 4.10 8.18 6.24
N LEU A 77 2.93 8.54 6.76
CA LEU A 77 1.71 8.79 5.98
C LEU A 77 1.34 10.28 6.03
N PRO A 78 0.68 10.84 4.98
CA PRO A 78 0.20 10.16 3.77
C PRO A 78 1.28 9.90 2.70
N GLY A 79 2.43 10.56 2.77
CA GLY A 79 3.50 10.48 1.76
C GLY A 79 3.46 11.65 0.77
N THR A 80 4.05 11.47 -0.42
CA THR A 80 3.96 12.42 -1.54
C THR A 80 2.68 12.13 -2.33
N LEU A 81 1.87 13.14 -2.62
CA LEU A 81 0.67 12.95 -3.43
C LEU A 81 1.06 12.58 -4.88
N THR A 82 0.51 11.47 -5.39
CA THR A 82 0.61 11.08 -6.80
C THR A 82 -0.40 11.93 -7.59
N PRO A 83 -0.14 12.27 -8.87
CA PRO A 83 -1.06 13.08 -9.67
C PRO A 83 -2.50 12.55 -9.65
N ASP A 84 -3.45 13.48 -9.80
CA ASP A 84 -4.88 13.21 -9.66
C ASP A 84 -5.39 12.09 -10.57
N GLU A 85 -6.50 11.48 -10.14
CA GLU A 85 -7.23 10.46 -10.90
C GLU A 85 -7.53 10.94 -12.33
N GLY A 86 -6.97 10.24 -13.33
CA GLY A 86 -7.07 10.59 -14.75
C GLY A 86 -5.79 11.18 -15.37
N ALA A 87 -4.78 11.52 -14.56
CA ALA A 87 -3.45 11.83 -15.06
C ALA A 87 -2.77 10.57 -15.66
N ALA A 88 -1.87 10.78 -16.63
CA ALA A 88 -1.09 9.70 -17.23
C ALA A 88 -0.40 8.86 -16.16
N ALA A 89 -0.40 7.53 -16.35
CA ALA A 89 0.17 6.60 -15.39
C ALA A 89 1.62 7.00 -15.06
N THR A 90 1.90 7.27 -13.79
CA THR A 90 3.27 7.41 -13.35
C THR A 90 3.89 6.02 -13.43
N ALA A 91 4.99 5.87 -14.18
CA ALA A 91 5.75 4.64 -14.12
C ALA A 91 6.32 4.55 -12.70
N ASP A 92 5.70 3.73 -11.84
CA ASP A 92 6.25 3.41 -10.54
C ASP A 92 7.68 2.91 -10.79
N ASN A 93 8.66 3.70 -10.33
CA ASN A 93 10.05 3.46 -10.64
C ASN A 93 10.46 2.14 -9.96
N VAL A 94 10.44 1.06 -10.74
CA VAL A 94 11.09 -0.19 -10.40
C VAL A 94 12.57 0.12 -10.21
N GLU A 95 13.14 -0.34 -9.09
CA GLU A 95 14.57 -0.24 -8.82
C GLU A 95 15.33 -0.83 -10.02
N GLY A 96 15.97 0.04 -10.82
CA GLY A 96 16.50 -0.27 -12.16
C GLY A 96 16.16 0.77 -13.25
N GLY A 97 15.22 1.68 -12.99
CA GLY A 97 14.85 2.76 -13.91
C GLY A 97 13.92 2.33 -15.04
N THR A 98 13.35 3.32 -15.74
CA THR A 98 12.33 3.17 -16.81
C THR A 98 12.78 2.34 -18.02
N GLY A 99 14.09 2.08 -18.16
CA GLY A 99 14.67 1.24 -19.20
C GLY A 99 15.01 -0.19 -18.78
N SER A 100 14.77 -0.57 -17.52
CA SER A 100 15.16 -1.89 -17.01
C SER A 100 14.41 -3.04 -17.72
N PRO A 101 15.01 -4.23 -17.84
CA PRO A 101 14.34 -5.41 -18.36
C PRO A 101 13.04 -5.75 -17.61
N GLN A 102 13.01 -5.51 -16.29
CA GLN A 102 11.81 -5.67 -15.47
C GLN A 102 10.73 -4.64 -15.80
N ALA A 103 11.06 -3.36 -15.97
CA ALA A 103 10.09 -2.36 -16.40
C ALA A 103 9.46 -2.73 -17.75
N ARG A 104 10.26 -3.20 -18.72
CA ARG A 104 9.75 -3.68 -20.02
C ARG A 104 8.85 -4.90 -19.89
N ALA A 105 9.21 -5.87 -19.07
CA ALA A 105 8.40 -7.07 -18.85
C ALA A 105 7.03 -6.73 -18.23
N VAL A 106 7.02 -5.82 -17.26
CA VAL A 106 5.78 -5.30 -16.67
C VAL A 106 4.94 -4.60 -17.74
N GLN A 107 5.53 -3.71 -18.52
CA GLN A 107 4.82 -2.97 -19.57
C GLN A 107 4.26 -3.88 -20.68
N GLN A 108 4.98 -4.95 -21.03
CA GLN A 108 4.49 -5.99 -21.95
C GLN A 108 3.33 -6.79 -21.35
N ALA A 109 3.40 -7.14 -20.07
CA ALA A 109 2.31 -7.83 -19.38
C ALA A 109 1.03 -7.00 -19.35
N TRP A 110 1.13 -5.69 -19.07
CA TRP A 110 -0.02 -4.78 -19.12
C TRP A 110 -0.63 -4.68 -20.52
N ARG A 111 0.20 -4.58 -21.57
CA ARG A 111 -0.27 -4.61 -22.96
C ARG A 111 -0.97 -5.92 -23.32
N ALA A 112 -0.46 -7.06 -22.84
CA ALA A 112 -1.05 -8.36 -23.09
C ALA A 112 -2.48 -8.50 -22.51
N VAL A 113 -2.78 -7.77 -21.44
CA VAL A 113 -4.12 -7.71 -20.84
C VAL A 113 -4.95 -6.51 -21.33
N GLY A 114 -4.51 -5.84 -22.39
CA GLY A 114 -5.25 -4.74 -23.03
C GLY A 114 -5.20 -3.41 -22.29
N VAL A 115 -4.33 -3.27 -21.29
CA VAL A 115 -4.11 -1.99 -20.59
C VAL A 115 -3.05 -1.20 -21.37
N CYS A 116 -3.51 -0.28 -22.20
CA CYS A 116 -2.68 0.71 -22.87
C CYS A 116 -2.51 1.94 -21.97
N ALA A 117 -1.27 2.40 -21.83
CA ALA A 117 -0.93 3.68 -21.19
C ALA A 117 -1.26 4.85 -22.13
#